data_AF-A0A9X4B088-F1
#
_entry.id   AF-A0A9X4B088-F1
#
_cell.length_a   1.000
_cell.length_b   1.000
_cell.length_c   1.000
_cell.angle_alpha   90.00
_cell.angle_beta   90.00
_cell.angle_gamma   90.00
#
_symmetry.space_group_name_H-M   'P 1'
#
loop_
_entity.id
_entity.type
_entity.pdbx_description
1 polymer ?
#
loop_
_entity_poly.entity_id
_entity_poly.type
_entity_poly.pdbx_seq_one_letter_code
_entity_poly.pdbx_strand_id
1 'polypeptide(L)'
;MIYARSLVLRRTLPFLISALALGPVAGCDDDNGSNNSSSSSSSSSSGSGGAGGQDESFRLSGSLSYEYVPFDVDLEKLDYGKIEKRPIRGASVRLIDADTDAEIAKTTSDDEGAYSFDYMGAAKVKVWVYAQTEVPSLIVEDNTSGDEVYVMESNTADSAADAKLDVLAATGWDGTAYTKTRAAAPFAVLDTAYTAVRRFLDEVSPPPELPPLKFNWSIDNRPEEGDKALGQVGTSHYDGEELYILGKADVDTDEFDSHIIVHEWGHWFDNTLGRADTIGGTHGSGDIEDPRLAWSEGFCTGLSAIILDPDTTYTDSSGPGQASGFANDVEVNNNNVETNPGWFSETTIEGLVYDLYDGANEPFDQVSVGIKGIYEAHQSQKTKASFTTLFSFVASLKENNPQAAADIDAVTSFYNASADFGIDPIEDEWGTNETHAGGFPGSLPVYKEGVVGDSYTVDMTGDDESNRLSQNVYFRMEGDGMPITVTSTSPSNVDLAVYNAGVLVTSDENPSGEESLTFDSEAGTIYVLSVRGYNTMPMSYAADITISH
;
A
#
# COMPACT_ATOMS: atom_id res chain seq x y z
N MET A 1 -0.25 35.39 -34.84
CA MET A 1 -0.48 33.99 -34.44
C MET A 1 0.82 33.49 -33.84
N ILE A 2 0.94 33.61 -32.52
CA ILE A 2 2.07 33.07 -31.76
C ILE A 2 1.59 31.70 -31.28
N TYR A 3 2.21 30.62 -31.77
CA TYR A 3 1.98 29.28 -31.25
C TYR A 3 2.66 29.20 -29.88
N ALA A 4 1.87 29.08 -28.82
CA ALA A 4 2.36 28.56 -27.55
C ALA A 4 2.69 27.08 -27.79
N ARG A 5 3.95 26.66 -27.59
CA ARG A 5 4.29 25.23 -27.52
C ARG A 5 3.73 24.71 -26.20
N SER A 6 2.82 23.75 -26.26
CA SER A 6 2.27 23.05 -25.10
C SER A 6 3.34 22.18 -24.44
N LEU A 7 3.26 22.06 -23.11
CA LEU A 7 3.87 20.99 -22.32
C LEU A 7 3.65 19.65 -23.02
N VAL A 8 4.69 18.81 -23.10
CA VAL A 8 4.57 17.43 -23.62
C VAL A 8 4.87 16.49 -22.46
N LEU A 9 3.89 15.66 -22.12
CA LEU A 9 4.14 14.46 -21.33
C LEU A 9 4.80 13.47 -22.28
N ARG A 10 6.09 13.20 -22.04
CA ARG A 10 6.86 12.22 -22.79
C ARG A 10 6.90 10.94 -21.97
N ARG A 11 6.93 9.83 -22.68
CA ARG A 11 7.22 8.51 -22.14
C ARG A 11 8.62 8.15 -22.66
N THR A 12 9.54 7.74 -21.79
CA THR A 12 10.94 7.49 -22.17
C THR A 12 11.38 6.10 -21.76
N LEU A 13 11.88 5.30 -22.71
CA LEU A 13 12.58 4.03 -22.41
C LEU A 13 13.78 4.26 -21.46
N PRO A 14 14.02 3.38 -20.47
CA PRO A 14 15.21 3.45 -19.65
C PRO A 14 16.47 3.14 -20.48
N PHE A 15 17.46 4.03 -20.43
CA PHE A 15 18.81 3.75 -20.92
C PHE A 15 19.48 2.73 -19.97
N LEU A 16 19.86 1.57 -20.52
CA LEU A 16 20.67 0.56 -19.83
C LEU A 16 21.99 1.17 -19.33
N ILE A 17 22.15 1.29 -18.02
CA ILE A 17 23.44 1.61 -17.38
C ILE A 17 24.23 0.30 -17.22
N SER A 18 25.23 0.09 -18.07
CA SER A 18 26.24 -0.96 -17.85
C SER A 18 27.20 -0.54 -16.74
N ALA A 19 27.12 -1.21 -15.59
CA ALA A 19 28.09 -1.08 -14.51
C ALA A 19 29.43 -1.72 -14.92
N LEU A 20 30.47 -0.89 -15.08
CA LEU A 20 31.84 -1.34 -15.31
C LEU A 20 32.50 -1.64 -13.95
N ALA A 21 32.86 -2.90 -13.73
CA ALA A 21 33.57 -3.34 -12.53
C ALA A 21 35.00 -2.76 -12.47
N LEU A 22 35.35 -2.12 -11.36
CA LEU A 22 36.72 -1.73 -10.99
C LEU A 22 37.15 -2.56 -9.77
N GLY A 23 38.24 -3.32 -9.95
CA GLY A 23 38.80 -4.23 -8.95
C GLY A 23 39.58 -3.54 -7.83
N PRO A 24 39.99 -4.30 -6.79
CA PRO A 24 40.58 -3.75 -5.58
C PRO A 24 42.08 -3.51 -5.73
N VAL A 25 42.57 -2.41 -5.15
CA VAL A 25 44.00 -2.20 -4.86
C VAL A 25 44.15 -2.07 -3.35
N ALA A 26 44.98 -2.94 -2.78
CA ALA A 26 45.37 -2.93 -1.38
C ALA A 26 46.86 -2.56 -1.22
N GLY A 27 47.14 -1.85 -0.12
CA GLY A 27 48.43 -1.71 0.56
C GLY A 27 49.29 -0.53 0.09
N CYS A 28 50.14 0.08 0.91
CA CYS A 28 50.37 0.11 2.36
C CYS A 28 51.47 1.18 2.58
N ASP A 29 51.56 1.66 3.84
CA ASP A 29 52.71 2.26 4.52
C ASP A 29 53.05 3.76 4.40
N ASP A 30 52.97 4.37 5.61
CA ASP A 30 53.93 5.24 6.34
C ASP A 30 54.37 6.57 5.67
N ASP A 31 54.39 7.73 6.33
CA ASP A 31 55.04 8.00 7.61
C ASP A 31 54.75 9.45 8.09
N ASN A 32 54.62 9.59 9.42
CA ASN A 32 55.01 10.67 10.33
C ASN A 32 55.13 12.15 9.89
N GLY A 33 54.51 13.07 10.65
CA GLY A 33 54.93 14.48 10.67
C GLY A 33 53.93 15.49 11.25
N SER A 34 53.90 15.64 12.57
CA SER A 34 53.23 16.75 13.26
C SER A 34 53.90 18.10 12.97
N ASN A 35 53.14 19.14 12.59
CA ASN A 35 53.38 20.48 13.14
C ASN A 35 52.20 21.45 12.99
N ASN A 36 51.95 22.15 14.08
CA ASN A 36 50.96 23.20 14.27
C ASN A 36 51.58 24.56 13.89
N SER A 37 50.90 25.37 13.06
CA SER A 37 51.05 26.83 13.12
C SER A 37 49.94 27.55 12.35
N SER A 38 49.14 28.28 13.10
CA SER A 38 48.34 29.40 12.65
C SER A 38 49.23 30.61 12.33
N SER A 39 49.01 31.26 11.19
CA SER A 39 49.27 32.69 11.02
C SER A 39 48.55 33.26 9.80
N SER A 40 47.66 34.20 10.08
CA SER A 40 47.12 35.17 9.14
C SER A 40 48.20 36.17 8.69
N SER A 41 48.15 36.63 7.43
CA SER A 41 48.30 38.05 7.06
C SER A 41 48.28 38.30 5.54
N SER A 42 47.37 39.21 5.17
CA SER A 42 47.46 40.27 4.15
C SER A 42 47.89 40.00 2.70
N SER A 43 46.92 40.23 1.83
CA SER A 43 46.96 40.89 0.51
C SER A 43 48.26 41.56 0.04
N SER A 44 48.66 41.29 -1.21
CA SER A 44 49.01 42.34 -2.18
C SER A 44 48.87 41.81 -3.62
N SER A 45 48.30 42.66 -4.48
CA SER A 45 48.02 42.46 -5.89
C SER A 45 49.26 42.60 -6.77
N SER A 46 49.34 41.86 -7.89
CA SER A 46 49.39 42.42 -9.27
C SER A 46 49.99 41.43 -10.27
N GLY A 47 49.34 41.29 -11.44
CA GLY A 47 50.06 41.06 -12.69
C GLY A 47 49.61 39.89 -13.58
N SER A 48 48.81 40.25 -14.60
CA SER A 48 48.90 39.78 -15.98
C SER A 48 48.24 38.45 -16.39
N GLY A 49 47.04 38.58 -16.93
CA GLY A 49 46.82 38.35 -18.37
C GLY A 49 46.98 36.92 -18.87
N GLY A 50 46.02 36.06 -18.50
CA GLY A 50 45.65 34.89 -19.28
C GLY A 50 44.21 35.07 -19.74
N ALA A 51 43.95 34.96 -21.05
CA ALA A 51 42.62 34.91 -21.61
C ALA A 51 41.93 33.62 -21.16
N GLY A 52 41.33 33.64 -19.96
CA GLY A 52 40.29 32.69 -19.59
C GLY A 52 39.00 33.22 -20.18
N GLY A 53 38.42 32.51 -21.15
CA GLY A 53 36.96 32.52 -21.23
C GLY A 53 36.50 32.07 -19.84
N GLN A 54 35.89 32.97 -19.07
CA GLN A 54 35.17 32.52 -17.90
C GLN A 54 34.09 31.61 -18.46
N ASP A 55 34.18 30.30 -18.21
CA ASP A 55 32.98 29.49 -18.28
C ASP A 55 32.02 30.18 -17.31
N GLU A 56 31.00 30.85 -17.84
CA GLU A 56 29.98 31.49 -17.03
C GLU A 56 29.12 30.38 -16.43
N SER A 57 29.03 30.36 -15.09
CA SER A 57 28.10 29.50 -14.38
C SER A 57 26.75 30.20 -14.35
N PHE A 58 25.70 29.48 -14.72
CA PHE A 58 24.32 29.95 -14.65
C PHE A 58 23.58 29.17 -13.58
N ARG A 59 22.68 29.86 -12.88
CA ARG A 59 21.72 29.20 -11.98
C ARG A 59 20.37 29.07 -12.66
N LEU A 60 19.83 27.86 -12.68
CA LEU A 60 18.44 27.61 -13.01
C LEU A 60 17.69 27.20 -11.74
N SER A 61 16.53 27.79 -11.48
CA SER A 61 15.65 27.34 -10.39
C SER A 61 14.19 27.39 -10.80
N GLY A 62 13.30 26.85 -9.98
CA GLY A 62 11.87 26.93 -10.22
C GLY A 62 11.08 26.18 -9.16
N SER A 63 9.76 26.21 -9.31
CA SER A 63 8.82 25.38 -8.55
C SER A 63 8.06 24.43 -9.47
N LEU A 64 7.85 23.21 -9.00
CA LEU A 64 7.08 22.16 -9.64
C LEU A 64 5.74 22.02 -8.91
N SER A 65 4.65 22.03 -9.67
CA SER A 65 3.31 21.88 -9.11
C SER A 65 2.42 21.05 -10.04
N TYR A 66 1.39 20.43 -9.47
CA TYR A 66 0.33 19.77 -10.21
C TYR A 66 -1.04 20.32 -9.80
N GLU A 67 -2.00 20.22 -10.71
CA GLU A 67 -3.39 20.52 -10.42
C GLU A 67 -4.07 19.31 -9.78
N TYR A 68 -4.57 19.44 -8.55
CA TYR A 68 -5.34 18.42 -7.85
C TYR A 68 -6.82 18.76 -7.91
N VAL A 69 -7.67 17.76 -8.13
CA VAL A 69 -9.12 17.92 -8.11
C VAL A 69 -9.65 17.30 -6.81
N PRO A 70 -10.14 18.11 -5.86
CA PRO A 70 -10.68 17.56 -4.62
C PRO A 70 -12.01 16.86 -4.85
N PHE A 71 -12.33 15.89 -3.99
CA PHE A 71 -13.64 15.27 -3.92
C PHE A 71 -14.62 16.16 -3.13
N ASP A 72 -15.87 16.26 -3.60
CA ASP A 72 -16.97 16.92 -2.90
C ASP A 72 -17.81 15.83 -2.23
N VAL A 73 -17.59 15.63 -0.93
CA VAL A 73 -18.26 14.58 -0.13
C VAL A 73 -19.78 14.73 -0.08
N ASP A 74 -20.31 15.95 -0.16
CA ASP A 74 -21.77 16.19 -0.14
C ASP A 74 -22.43 15.83 -1.46
N LEU A 75 -21.66 15.88 -2.56
CA LEU A 75 -22.14 15.63 -3.93
C LEU A 75 -21.60 14.32 -4.52
N GLU A 76 -20.76 13.60 -3.78
CA GLU A 76 -20.10 12.34 -4.15
C GLU A 76 -19.48 12.39 -5.55
N LYS A 77 -18.56 13.33 -5.77
CA LYS A 77 -17.92 13.55 -7.08
C LYS A 77 -16.64 14.37 -7.00
N LEU A 78 -15.86 14.38 -8.08
CA LEU A 78 -14.77 15.34 -8.24
C LEU A 78 -15.27 16.78 -8.46
N ASP A 79 -14.69 17.74 -7.74
CA ASP A 79 -15.00 19.18 -7.83
C ASP A 79 -13.98 19.93 -8.71
N TYR A 80 -14.17 19.83 -10.02
CA TYR A 80 -13.41 20.62 -11.00
C TYR A 80 -13.57 22.15 -10.85
N GLY A 81 -14.51 22.63 -10.02
CA GLY A 81 -14.65 24.04 -9.66
C GLY A 81 -13.65 24.50 -8.60
N LYS A 82 -13.01 23.56 -7.88
CA LYS A 82 -12.07 23.80 -6.78
C LYS A 82 -10.68 23.22 -7.03
N ILE A 83 -10.22 23.20 -8.28
CA ILE A 83 -8.87 22.74 -8.61
C ILE A 83 -7.82 23.48 -7.78
N GLU A 84 -6.98 22.72 -7.09
CA GLU A 84 -5.91 23.20 -6.23
C GLU A 84 -4.57 23.05 -6.95
N LYS A 85 -3.58 23.89 -6.58
CA LYS A 85 -2.19 23.68 -7.01
C LYS A 85 -1.39 23.14 -5.84
N ARG A 86 -0.90 21.90 -5.97
CA ARG A 86 -0.09 21.22 -4.96
C ARG A 86 1.35 21.06 -5.45
N PRO A 87 2.36 21.06 -4.56
CA PRO A 87 3.75 20.88 -4.95
C PRO A 87 3.99 19.47 -5.46
N ILE A 88 4.90 19.30 -6.44
CA ILE A 88 5.41 17.97 -6.82
C ILE A 88 6.62 17.70 -5.91
N ARG A 89 6.43 16.88 -4.87
CA ARG A 89 7.43 16.63 -3.81
C ARG A 89 8.36 15.47 -4.14
N GLY A 90 9.63 15.59 -3.78
CA GLY A 90 10.63 14.50 -3.90
C GLY A 90 10.95 14.03 -5.32
N ALA A 91 10.36 14.64 -6.35
CA ALA A 91 10.43 14.15 -7.71
C ALA A 91 11.83 14.34 -8.31
N SER A 92 12.22 13.39 -9.14
CA SER A 92 13.49 13.38 -9.83
C SER A 92 13.47 14.37 -11.01
N VAL A 93 14.34 15.39 -10.95
CA VAL A 93 14.42 16.49 -11.91
C VAL A 93 15.73 16.41 -12.70
N ARG A 94 15.67 16.56 -14.02
CA ARG A 94 16.84 16.57 -14.91
C ARG A 94 16.96 17.88 -15.64
N LEU A 95 18.15 18.46 -15.60
CA LEU A 95 18.54 19.56 -16.47
C LEU A 95 19.01 18.97 -17.80
N ILE A 96 18.37 19.39 -18.89
CA ILE A 96 18.59 18.85 -20.23
C ILE A 96 19.07 19.96 -21.15
N ASP A 97 20.09 19.66 -21.96
CA ASP A 97 20.49 20.50 -23.09
C ASP A 97 19.36 20.52 -24.12
N ALA A 98 18.79 21.70 -24.37
CA ALA A 98 17.58 21.83 -25.17
C ALA A 98 17.78 21.55 -26.67
N ASP A 99 19.03 21.53 -27.15
CA ASP A 99 19.36 21.30 -28.56
C ASP A 99 19.70 19.83 -28.84
N THR A 100 20.25 19.12 -27.85
CA THR A 100 20.76 17.74 -28.00
C THR A 100 19.98 16.68 -27.22
N ASP A 101 19.08 17.09 -26.32
CA ASP A 101 18.40 16.21 -25.35
C ASP A 101 19.37 15.45 -24.43
N ALA A 102 20.61 15.93 -24.28
CA ALA A 102 21.59 15.36 -23.36
C ALA A 102 21.32 15.80 -21.92
N GLU A 103 21.39 14.87 -20.96
CA GLU A 103 21.34 15.19 -19.54
C GLU A 103 22.62 15.93 -19.11
N ILE A 104 22.45 17.09 -18.49
CA ILE A 104 23.53 17.94 -17.96
C ILE A 104 23.73 17.67 -16.47
N ALA A 105 22.61 17.61 -15.72
CA ALA A 105 22.62 17.46 -14.27
C ALA A 105 21.29 16.90 -13.76
N LYS A 106 21.30 16.43 -12.50
CA LYS A 106 20.16 15.86 -11.78
C LYS A 106 20.03 16.48 -10.38
N THR A 107 18.79 16.70 -9.94
CA THR A 107 18.41 17.04 -8.56
C THR A 107 17.06 16.40 -8.23
N THR A 108 16.59 16.53 -6.99
CA THR A 108 15.20 16.29 -6.59
C THR A 108 14.50 17.60 -6.23
N SER A 109 13.17 17.64 -6.29
CA SER A 109 12.39 18.72 -5.68
C SER A 109 12.26 18.54 -4.17
N ASP A 110 12.14 19.65 -3.45
CA ASP A 110 11.84 19.66 -2.01
C ASP A 110 10.32 19.58 -1.71
N ASP A 111 9.94 19.72 -0.44
CA ASP A 111 8.55 19.60 0.02
C ASP A 111 7.65 20.74 -0.48
N GLU A 112 8.24 21.87 -0.88
CA GLU A 112 7.55 22.97 -1.56
C GLU A 112 7.58 22.85 -3.10
N GLY A 113 8.14 21.75 -3.62
CA GLY A 113 8.31 21.50 -5.04
C GLY A 113 9.41 22.35 -5.69
N ALA A 114 10.24 23.03 -4.91
CA ALA A 114 11.32 23.85 -5.44
C ALA A 114 12.53 23.00 -5.85
N TYR A 115 13.25 23.46 -6.87
CA TYR A 115 14.47 22.83 -7.37
C TYR A 115 15.48 23.88 -7.84
N SER A 116 16.76 23.53 -7.89
CA SER A 116 17.77 24.37 -8.53
C SER A 116 18.97 23.59 -9.05
N PHE A 117 19.64 24.17 -10.06
CA PHE A 117 20.87 23.69 -10.66
C PHE A 117 21.85 24.85 -10.79
N ASP A 118 23.12 24.57 -10.57
CA ASP A 118 24.24 25.38 -11.05
C ASP A 118 24.89 24.62 -12.22
N TYR A 119 25.00 25.25 -13.39
CA TYR A 119 25.45 24.59 -14.61
C TYR A 119 26.24 25.50 -15.55
N MET A 120 26.95 24.89 -16.51
CA MET A 120 27.81 25.58 -17.47
C MET A 120 27.73 24.87 -18.84
N GLY A 121 28.11 25.56 -19.91
CA GLY A 121 28.43 24.94 -21.20
C GLY A 121 27.25 24.73 -22.18
N ALA A 122 26.01 24.57 -21.70
CA ALA A 122 24.83 24.57 -22.57
C ALA A 122 24.40 26.01 -22.88
N ALA A 123 24.05 26.30 -24.13
CA ALA A 123 23.55 27.62 -24.54
C ALA A 123 22.06 27.81 -24.23
N LYS A 124 21.34 26.70 -24.13
CA LYS A 124 19.90 26.64 -23.92
C LYS A 124 19.54 25.36 -23.19
N VAL A 125 18.73 25.47 -22.15
CA VAL A 125 18.35 24.35 -21.29
C VAL A 125 16.84 24.22 -21.16
N LYS A 126 16.38 23.03 -20.77
CA LYS A 126 15.02 22.73 -20.33
C LYS A 126 15.10 21.73 -19.18
N VAL A 127 13.96 21.47 -18.55
CA VAL A 127 13.86 20.54 -17.43
C VAL A 127 12.93 19.40 -17.81
N TRP A 128 13.36 18.18 -17.50
CA TRP A 128 12.52 16.99 -17.46
C TRP A 128 12.22 16.63 -16.01
N VAL A 129 10.94 16.54 -15.69
CA VAL A 129 10.44 16.18 -14.37
C VAL A 129 9.85 14.78 -14.48
N TYR A 130 10.45 13.81 -13.81
CA TYR A 130 9.99 12.43 -13.83
C TYR A 130 8.97 12.21 -12.71
N ALA A 131 7.90 11.46 -12.97
CA ALA A 131 6.98 10.98 -11.95
C ALA A 131 7.61 9.81 -11.16
N GLN A 132 8.73 10.10 -10.50
CA GLN A 132 9.45 9.15 -9.67
C GLN A 132 10.25 9.86 -8.56
N THR A 133 10.50 9.17 -7.46
CA THR A 133 11.45 9.57 -6.41
C THR A 133 12.71 8.69 -6.45
N GLU A 134 13.80 9.12 -5.82
CA GLU A 134 15.01 8.28 -5.70
C GLU A 134 15.03 7.44 -4.42
N VAL A 135 14.68 8.06 -3.29
CA VAL A 135 14.73 7.45 -1.96
C VAL A 135 13.49 7.87 -1.16
N PRO A 136 12.57 6.95 -0.82
CA PRO A 136 12.46 5.60 -1.39
C PRO A 136 12.19 5.65 -2.91
N SER A 137 12.42 4.55 -3.63
CA SER A 137 12.22 4.50 -5.07
C SER A 137 10.75 4.25 -5.41
N LEU A 138 9.99 5.32 -5.67
CA LEU A 138 8.61 5.25 -6.16
C LEU A 138 8.60 5.62 -7.63
N ILE A 139 7.89 4.86 -8.46
CA ILE A 139 7.85 5.06 -9.91
C ILE A 139 6.40 5.01 -10.38
N VAL A 140 5.94 6.05 -11.08
CA VAL A 140 4.66 6.03 -11.79
C VAL A 140 4.92 5.82 -13.27
N GLU A 141 4.42 4.71 -13.81
CA GLU A 141 4.64 4.28 -15.18
C GLU A 141 3.34 3.92 -15.89
N ASP A 142 3.43 3.81 -17.21
CA ASP A 142 2.29 3.48 -18.06
C ASP A 142 2.38 2.04 -18.58
N ASN A 143 1.64 1.15 -17.92
CA ASN A 143 1.49 -0.25 -18.30
C ASN A 143 0.98 -0.45 -19.74
N THR A 144 0.25 0.52 -20.29
CA THR A 144 -0.27 0.48 -21.67
C THR A 144 0.73 1.00 -22.70
N SER A 145 1.92 1.41 -22.26
CA SER A 145 3.00 1.94 -23.09
C SER A 145 4.31 1.15 -22.96
N GLY A 146 4.27 -0.09 -22.47
CA GLY A 146 5.48 -0.86 -22.19
C GLY A 146 6.25 -0.28 -21.00
N ASP A 147 5.52 0.06 -19.95
CA ASP A 147 6.03 0.43 -18.62
C ASP A 147 6.95 1.66 -18.66
N GLU A 148 6.62 2.62 -19.52
CA GLU A 148 7.40 3.85 -19.63
C GLU A 148 7.05 4.81 -18.50
N VAL A 149 8.08 5.32 -17.80
CA VAL A 149 7.92 6.33 -16.76
C VAL A 149 7.39 7.64 -17.34
N TYR A 150 6.46 8.28 -16.64
CA TYR A 150 5.91 9.58 -17.02
C TYR A 150 6.93 10.71 -16.82
N VAL A 151 7.12 11.53 -17.85
CA VAL A 151 8.05 12.68 -17.82
C VAL A 151 7.37 13.93 -18.34
N MET A 152 7.39 15.00 -17.55
CA MET A 152 6.93 16.32 -17.95
C MET A 152 8.11 17.19 -18.40
N GLU A 153 8.00 17.77 -19.59
CA GLU A 153 9.00 18.68 -20.15
C GLU A 153 8.62 20.16 -19.95
N SER A 154 9.54 20.97 -19.43
CA SER A 154 9.37 22.41 -19.27
C SER A 154 9.55 23.17 -20.60
N ASN A 155 9.20 24.46 -20.59
CA ASN A 155 9.72 25.40 -21.59
C ASN A 155 11.25 25.52 -21.50
N THR A 156 11.87 26.04 -22.54
CA THR A 156 13.32 26.27 -22.58
C THR A 156 13.72 27.62 -21.99
N ALA A 157 14.90 27.71 -21.39
CA ALA A 157 15.55 28.96 -20.98
C ALA A 157 16.92 29.11 -21.67
N ASP A 158 17.25 30.33 -22.09
CA ASP A 158 18.56 30.64 -22.65
C ASP A 158 19.59 30.86 -21.52
N SER A 159 20.77 30.27 -21.67
CA SER A 159 21.86 30.32 -20.69
C SER A 159 22.69 31.59 -20.88
N ALA A 160 22.04 32.74 -20.74
CA ALA A 160 22.68 34.06 -20.82
C ALA A 160 22.64 34.83 -19.48
N ALA A 161 21.86 34.34 -18.52
CA ALA A 161 21.72 34.83 -17.15
C ALA A 161 21.05 33.73 -16.31
N ASP A 162 20.99 33.94 -14.99
CA ASP A 162 20.16 33.11 -14.12
C ASP A 162 18.70 33.12 -14.58
N ALA A 163 18.07 31.96 -14.55
CA ALA A 163 16.73 31.77 -15.07
C ALA A 163 15.81 31.07 -14.06
N LYS A 164 14.51 31.33 -14.19
CA LYS A 164 13.46 30.65 -13.44
C LYS A 164 12.55 29.89 -14.39
N LEU A 165 12.34 28.60 -14.16
CA LEU A 165 11.41 27.75 -14.91
C LEU A 165 10.43 27.06 -13.95
N ASP A 166 9.30 27.72 -13.69
CA ASP A 166 8.19 27.08 -12.98
C ASP A 166 7.44 26.14 -13.92
N VAL A 167 7.05 24.96 -13.43
CA VAL A 167 6.36 23.94 -14.21
C VAL A 167 5.07 23.55 -13.50
N LEU A 168 3.97 23.52 -14.25
CA LEU A 168 2.64 23.12 -13.79
C LEU A 168 2.15 21.93 -14.62
N ALA A 169 1.90 20.81 -13.96
CA ALA A 169 1.19 19.68 -14.52
C ALA A 169 -0.32 19.95 -14.42
N ALA A 170 -1.01 20.14 -15.55
CA ALA A 170 -2.43 20.44 -15.58
C ALA A 170 -3.30 19.18 -15.64
N THR A 171 -4.54 19.25 -15.16
CA THR A 171 -5.50 18.14 -15.21
C THR A 171 -5.90 17.76 -16.63
N GLY A 172 -5.77 18.69 -17.57
CA GLY A 172 -6.26 18.50 -18.94
C GLY A 172 -7.78 18.66 -19.10
N TRP A 173 -8.48 19.00 -18.02
CA TRP A 173 -9.90 19.37 -18.02
C TRP A 173 -10.11 20.74 -18.66
N ASP A 174 -11.11 20.89 -19.53
CA ASP A 174 -11.44 22.16 -20.18
C ASP A 174 -12.69 22.86 -19.62
N GLY A 175 -13.28 22.29 -18.57
CA GLY A 175 -14.55 22.70 -17.98
C GLY A 175 -15.70 21.75 -18.31
N THR A 176 -15.53 20.83 -19.27
CA THR A 176 -16.57 19.88 -19.67
C THR A 176 -16.09 18.44 -19.81
N ALA A 177 -14.85 18.23 -20.25
CA ALA A 177 -14.27 16.90 -20.42
C ALA A 177 -12.74 16.98 -20.36
N TYR A 178 -12.09 15.83 -20.24
CA TYR A 178 -10.66 15.69 -20.47
C TYR A 178 -10.35 15.77 -21.99
N THR A 179 -10.08 16.98 -22.49
CA THR A 179 -9.74 17.22 -23.91
C THR A 179 -8.26 17.45 -24.16
N LYS A 180 -7.45 17.54 -23.09
CA LYS A 180 -5.99 17.69 -23.13
C LYS A 180 -5.33 16.58 -22.31
N THR A 181 -4.01 16.50 -22.40
CA THR A 181 -3.19 15.60 -21.60
C THR A 181 -3.44 15.82 -20.10
N ARG A 182 -3.75 14.73 -19.38
CA ARG A 182 -3.84 14.66 -17.92
C ARG A 182 -2.45 14.61 -17.30
N ALA A 183 -1.68 15.68 -17.46
CA ALA A 183 -0.30 15.73 -16.99
C ALA A 183 -0.23 15.67 -15.46
N ALA A 184 -1.26 16.13 -14.74
CA ALA A 184 -1.32 16.12 -13.27
C ALA A 184 -1.42 14.72 -12.67
N ALA A 185 -2.16 13.80 -13.32
CA ALA A 185 -2.49 12.49 -12.77
C ALA A 185 -1.28 11.66 -12.30
N PRO A 186 -0.22 11.44 -13.09
CA PRO A 186 0.93 10.66 -12.61
C PRO A 186 1.67 11.34 -11.44
N PHE A 187 1.60 12.67 -11.33
CA PHE A 187 2.20 13.37 -10.19
C PHE A 187 1.29 13.37 -8.96
N ALA A 188 -0.04 13.32 -9.14
CA ALA A 188 -0.96 13.12 -8.03
C ALA A 188 -0.78 11.72 -7.41
N VAL A 189 -0.69 10.67 -8.25
CA VAL A 189 -0.37 9.32 -7.81
C VAL A 189 0.99 9.26 -7.08
N LEU A 190 2.03 9.90 -7.65
CA LEU A 190 3.35 9.96 -7.01
C LEU A 190 3.29 10.67 -5.66
N ASP A 191 2.56 11.79 -5.57
CA ASP A 191 2.49 12.59 -4.35
C ASP A 191 1.73 11.87 -3.22
N THR A 192 0.68 11.12 -3.56
CA THR A 192 -0.04 10.25 -2.62
C THR A 192 0.86 9.11 -2.14
N ALA A 193 1.56 8.43 -3.05
CA ALA A 193 2.54 7.41 -2.70
C ALA A 193 3.67 7.96 -1.81
N TYR A 194 4.16 9.17 -2.12
CA TYR A 194 5.18 9.84 -1.33
C TYR A 194 4.68 10.20 0.08
N THR A 195 3.42 10.61 0.21
CA THR A 195 2.77 10.83 1.53
C THR A 195 2.79 9.56 2.37
N ALA A 196 2.33 8.43 1.80
CA ALA A 196 2.26 7.15 2.49
C ALA A 196 3.62 6.71 3.04
N VAL A 197 4.66 6.74 2.20
CA VAL A 197 6.01 6.36 2.66
C VAL A 197 6.61 7.33 3.66
N ARG A 198 6.42 8.65 3.48
CA ARG A 198 7.01 9.66 4.39
C ARG A 198 6.42 9.57 5.78
N ARG A 199 5.13 9.26 5.89
CA ARG A 199 4.46 9.04 7.18
C ARG A 199 5.22 8.03 8.05
N PHE A 200 5.58 6.88 7.50
CA PHE A 200 6.37 5.88 8.24
C PHE A 200 7.84 6.27 8.42
N LEU A 201 8.47 6.83 7.40
CA LEU A 201 9.89 7.22 7.48
C LEU A 201 10.15 8.33 8.52
N ASP A 202 9.18 9.20 8.74
CA ASP A 202 9.29 10.33 9.67
C ASP A 202 8.88 9.97 11.11
N GLU A 203 7.94 9.05 11.29
CA GLU A 203 7.32 8.78 12.60
C GLU A 203 7.74 7.46 13.25
N VAL A 204 8.30 6.52 12.48
CA VAL A 204 8.80 5.24 12.98
C VAL A 204 10.30 5.29 13.19
N SER A 205 10.78 4.77 14.33
CA SER A 205 12.20 4.73 14.66
C SER A 205 12.65 3.34 15.16
N PRO A 206 13.64 2.70 14.51
CA PRO A 206 14.29 3.12 13.26
C PRO A 206 13.31 3.12 12.07
N PRO A 207 13.51 3.97 11.04
CA PRO A 207 12.63 4.00 9.88
C PRO A 207 12.67 2.65 9.14
N PRO A 208 11.54 2.18 8.59
CA PRO A 208 11.50 0.94 7.83
C PRO A 208 12.33 1.03 6.54
N GLU A 209 12.88 -0.12 6.12
CA GLU A 209 13.47 -0.25 4.80
C GLU A 209 12.36 -0.47 3.77
N LEU A 210 12.19 0.46 2.85
CA LEU A 210 11.15 0.40 1.81
C LEU A 210 11.78 -0.01 0.47
N PRO A 211 11.43 -1.19 -0.08
CA PRO A 211 11.89 -1.57 -1.41
C PRO A 211 11.25 -0.67 -2.48
N PRO A 212 11.79 -0.68 -3.72
CA PRO A 212 11.16 0.03 -4.82
C PRO A 212 9.71 -0.42 -5.03
N LEU A 213 8.85 0.54 -5.34
CA LEU A 213 7.44 0.28 -5.64
C LEU A 213 7.03 1.02 -6.91
N LYS A 214 6.26 0.34 -7.74
CA LYS A 214 5.72 0.90 -8.97
C LYS A 214 4.20 1.05 -8.91
N PHE A 215 3.73 2.09 -9.59
CA PHE A 215 2.34 2.45 -9.73
C PHE A 215 2.04 2.57 -11.23
N ASN A 216 1.24 1.65 -11.73
CA ASN A 216 0.83 1.56 -13.12
C ASN A 216 -0.45 2.35 -13.31
N TRP A 217 -0.33 3.56 -13.86
CA TRP A 217 -1.47 4.41 -14.18
C TRP A 217 -1.54 4.71 -15.67
N SER A 218 -2.73 4.61 -16.24
CA SER A 218 -3.00 4.98 -17.63
C SER A 218 -4.43 5.47 -17.78
N ILE A 219 -4.65 6.38 -18.75
CA ILE A 219 -5.99 6.79 -19.17
C ILE A 219 -6.83 5.62 -19.73
N ASP A 220 -6.20 4.48 -20.02
CA ASP A 220 -6.84 3.27 -20.54
C ASP A 220 -7.09 2.19 -19.49
N ASN A 221 -6.53 2.34 -18.27
CA ASN A 221 -6.83 1.47 -17.13
C ASN A 221 -8.30 1.60 -16.74
N ARG A 222 -9.05 0.51 -16.87
CA ARG A 222 -10.51 0.47 -16.75
C ARG A 222 -10.96 -0.80 -16.01
N PRO A 223 -12.19 -0.81 -15.49
CA PRO A 223 -12.72 -1.94 -14.74
C PRO A 223 -13.18 -3.09 -15.64
N GLU A 224 -12.21 -3.70 -16.30
CA GLU A 224 -12.35 -4.88 -17.15
C GLU A 224 -11.22 -5.83 -16.80
N GLU A 225 -11.52 -7.08 -16.43
CA GLU A 225 -10.52 -8.10 -16.19
C GLU A 225 -9.80 -8.52 -17.48
N GLY A 226 -8.47 -8.62 -17.45
CA GLY A 226 -7.73 -9.14 -18.61
C GLY A 226 -6.26 -8.72 -18.70
N ASP A 227 -5.86 -8.30 -19.90
CA ASP A 227 -4.50 -7.91 -20.21
C ASP A 227 -4.22 -6.48 -19.71
N LYS A 228 -3.41 -6.38 -18.65
CA LYS A 228 -2.99 -5.11 -18.07
C LYS A 228 -2.26 -4.23 -19.08
N ALA A 229 -1.57 -4.78 -20.09
CA ALA A 229 -0.94 -3.99 -21.15
C ALA A 229 -1.95 -3.30 -22.09
N LEU A 230 -3.23 -3.72 -22.03
CA LEU A 230 -4.35 -3.08 -22.73
C LEU A 230 -5.20 -2.21 -21.79
N GLY A 231 -4.78 -2.04 -20.54
CA GLY A 231 -5.52 -1.32 -19.49
C GLY A 231 -6.72 -2.10 -18.92
N GLN A 232 -6.79 -3.41 -19.12
CA GLN A 232 -7.79 -4.28 -18.49
C GLN A 232 -7.28 -4.69 -17.11
N VAL A 233 -7.56 -3.86 -16.10
CA VAL A 233 -7.00 -4.03 -14.74
C VAL A 233 -8.03 -4.46 -13.69
N GLY A 234 -9.30 -4.62 -14.06
CA GLY A 234 -10.36 -5.07 -13.15
C GLY A 234 -10.83 -4.01 -12.15
N THR A 235 -9.95 -3.61 -11.25
CA THR A 235 -10.10 -2.50 -10.29
C THR A 235 -8.74 -1.86 -10.04
N SER A 236 -8.66 -0.75 -9.31
CA SER A 236 -7.40 -0.39 -8.68
C SER A 236 -7.01 -1.49 -7.70
N HIS A 237 -5.80 -2.01 -7.80
CA HIS A 237 -5.34 -3.13 -6.99
C HIS A 237 -3.82 -3.20 -6.87
N TYR A 238 -3.32 -3.74 -5.76
CA TYR A 238 -1.99 -4.35 -5.67
C TYR A 238 -2.01 -5.79 -6.19
N ASP A 239 -1.08 -6.17 -7.06
CA ASP A 239 -1.06 -7.50 -7.69
C ASP A 239 -0.08 -8.51 -7.08
N GLY A 240 0.56 -8.14 -5.97
CA GLY A 240 1.64 -8.91 -5.36
C GLY A 240 3.05 -8.42 -5.74
N GLU A 241 3.19 -7.53 -6.73
CA GLU A 241 4.46 -6.90 -7.11
C GLU A 241 4.34 -5.39 -7.26
N GLU A 242 3.30 -4.91 -7.96
CA GLU A 242 3.09 -3.51 -8.31
C GLU A 242 1.62 -3.11 -8.12
N LEU A 243 1.36 -1.81 -8.06
CA LEU A 243 -0.01 -1.29 -8.00
C LEU A 243 -0.50 -0.95 -9.41
N TYR A 244 -1.78 -1.18 -9.68
CA TYR A 244 -2.49 -0.72 -10.87
C TYR A 244 -3.58 0.23 -10.45
N ILE A 245 -3.62 1.41 -11.06
CA ILE A 245 -4.54 2.50 -10.71
C ILE A 245 -5.45 2.77 -11.91
N LEU A 246 -6.77 2.80 -11.69
CA LEU A 246 -7.75 3.14 -12.72
C LEU A 246 -7.59 4.59 -13.19
N GLY A 247 -7.89 4.81 -14.47
CA GLY A 247 -7.77 6.12 -15.07
C GLY A 247 -8.77 6.34 -16.21
N LYS A 248 -9.79 5.50 -16.35
CA LYS A 248 -10.74 5.60 -17.46
C LYS A 248 -11.78 6.68 -17.20
N ALA A 249 -11.57 7.83 -17.82
CA ALA A 249 -12.54 8.92 -17.80
C ALA A 249 -13.95 8.44 -18.19
N ASP A 250 -14.93 9.02 -17.50
CA ASP A 250 -16.37 8.75 -17.59
C ASP A 250 -16.80 7.36 -17.10
N VAL A 251 -15.87 6.58 -16.54
CA VAL A 251 -16.11 5.26 -15.96
C VAL A 251 -15.64 5.25 -14.52
N ASP A 252 -14.33 5.39 -14.29
CA ASP A 252 -13.68 5.25 -12.99
C ASP A 252 -12.25 5.82 -13.07
N THR A 253 -11.91 6.74 -12.17
CA THR A 253 -10.62 7.45 -12.20
C THR A 253 -10.06 7.69 -10.81
N ASP A 254 -9.01 6.96 -10.46
CA ASP A 254 -8.48 6.97 -9.10
C ASP A 254 -7.27 7.90 -8.90
N GLU A 255 -6.81 8.62 -9.92
CA GLU A 255 -5.58 9.42 -9.78
C GLU A 255 -5.66 10.55 -8.72
N PHE A 256 -6.87 10.93 -8.32
CA PHE A 256 -7.13 11.92 -7.29
C PHE A 256 -7.80 11.31 -6.05
N ASP A 257 -8.18 10.04 -6.10
CA ASP A 257 -8.84 9.32 -5.01
C ASP A 257 -7.74 8.77 -4.08
N SER A 258 -7.24 9.67 -3.24
CA SER A 258 -6.02 9.44 -2.46
C SER A 258 -6.17 8.27 -1.50
N HIS A 259 -7.36 8.06 -0.94
CA HIS A 259 -7.64 6.92 -0.07
C HIS A 259 -7.54 5.58 -0.81
N ILE A 260 -8.03 5.49 -2.06
CA ILE A 260 -7.91 4.29 -2.90
C ILE A 260 -6.43 3.95 -3.14
N ILE A 261 -5.62 4.93 -3.53
CA ILE A 261 -4.19 4.70 -3.77
C ILE A 261 -3.48 4.24 -2.48
N VAL A 262 -3.83 4.81 -1.32
CA VAL A 262 -3.23 4.44 -0.04
C VAL A 262 -3.75 3.08 0.46
N HIS A 263 -5.00 2.71 0.18
CA HIS A 263 -5.55 1.38 0.45
C HIS A 263 -4.71 0.31 -0.26
N GLU A 264 -4.49 0.48 -1.56
CA GLU A 264 -3.66 -0.44 -2.34
C GLU A 264 -2.20 -0.45 -1.89
N TRP A 265 -1.69 0.71 -1.46
CA TRP A 265 -0.37 0.79 -0.84
C TRP A 265 -0.34 0.01 0.49
N GLY A 266 -1.45 -0.03 1.22
CA GLY A 266 -1.65 -0.83 2.43
C GLY A 266 -1.46 -2.32 2.17
N HIS A 267 -2.02 -2.85 1.08
CA HIS A 267 -1.81 -4.25 0.71
C HIS A 267 -0.34 -4.55 0.37
N TRP A 268 0.32 -3.65 -0.35
CA TRP A 268 1.77 -3.76 -0.58
C TRP A 268 2.56 -3.72 0.73
N PHE A 269 2.19 -2.80 1.64
CA PHE A 269 2.82 -2.63 2.94
C PHE A 269 2.67 -3.91 3.79
N ASP A 270 1.48 -4.49 3.83
CA ASP A 270 1.20 -5.71 4.59
C ASP A 270 1.97 -6.91 4.03
N ASN A 271 1.96 -7.10 2.70
CA ASN A 271 2.70 -8.18 2.05
C ASN A 271 4.23 -8.03 2.19
N THR A 272 4.75 -6.80 2.09
CA THR A 272 6.19 -6.55 1.95
C THR A 272 6.88 -6.38 3.30
N LEU A 273 6.30 -5.55 4.18
CA LEU A 273 6.89 -5.26 5.49
C LEU A 273 6.34 -6.20 6.57
N GLY A 274 5.09 -6.65 6.41
CA GLY A 274 4.39 -7.60 7.27
C GLY A 274 4.37 -9.03 6.75
N ARG A 275 3.21 -9.67 6.88
CA ARG A 275 2.85 -10.96 6.28
C ARG A 275 1.36 -10.89 5.93
N ALA A 276 1.01 -11.07 4.67
CA ALA A 276 -0.37 -11.12 4.24
C ALA A 276 -0.82 -12.57 4.06
N ASP A 277 -1.73 -13.05 4.94
CA ASP A 277 -2.33 -14.39 4.82
C ASP A 277 -3.71 -14.36 4.12
N THR A 278 -4.13 -13.21 3.59
CA THR A 278 -5.40 -13.05 2.86
C THR A 278 -5.50 -14.00 1.67
N ILE A 279 -6.72 -14.48 1.44
CA ILE A 279 -7.05 -15.32 0.27
C ILE A 279 -7.66 -14.52 -0.89
N GLY A 280 -7.85 -13.21 -0.70
CA GLY A 280 -8.55 -12.34 -1.63
C GLY A 280 -9.96 -12.82 -1.95
N GLY A 281 -10.47 -12.37 -3.09
CA GLY A 281 -11.81 -12.67 -3.59
C GLY A 281 -12.75 -11.48 -3.46
N THR A 282 -13.99 -11.64 -3.88
CA THR A 282 -15.04 -10.63 -3.84
C THR A 282 -15.43 -10.29 -2.41
N HIS A 283 -15.58 -9.01 -2.11
CA HIS A 283 -15.90 -8.50 -0.78
C HIS A 283 -16.68 -7.18 -0.88
N GLY A 284 -17.14 -6.69 0.26
CA GLY A 284 -17.85 -5.42 0.34
C GLY A 284 -18.57 -5.24 1.67
N SER A 285 -18.95 -3.99 1.94
CA SER A 285 -19.57 -3.62 3.20
C SER A 285 -20.78 -4.49 3.56
N GLY A 286 -20.74 -5.05 4.77
CA GLY A 286 -21.78 -5.90 5.33
C GLY A 286 -21.63 -7.40 5.01
N ASP A 287 -20.61 -7.80 4.23
CA ASP A 287 -20.28 -9.20 4.05
C ASP A 287 -19.77 -9.85 5.36
N ILE A 288 -19.91 -11.17 5.46
CA ILE A 288 -19.39 -11.99 6.56
C ILE A 288 -18.21 -12.79 6.00
N GLU A 289 -17.02 -12.20 6.09
CA GLU A 289 -15.85 -12.63 5.35
C GLU A 289 -14.98 -13.61 6.13
N ASP A 290 -14.09 -14.30 5.40
CA ASP A 290 -12.95 -14.94 6.02
C ASP A 290 -12.15 -13.92 6.84
N PRO A 291 -11.74 -14.23 8.08
CA PRO A 291 -11.05 -13.26 8.95
C PRO A 291 -9.72 -12.75 8.40
N ARG A 292 -9.09 -13.47 7.46
CA ARG A 292 -7.85 -13.03 6.79
C ARG A 292 -8.15 -11.97 5.72
N LEU A 293 -9.31 -12.10 5.07
CA LEU A 293 -9.79 -11.11 4.09
C LEU A 293 -10.29 -9.86 4.81
N ALA A 294 -11.18 -10.01 5.79
CA ALA A 294 -11.70 -8.89 6.58
C ALA A 294 -10.57 -8.06 7.21
N TRP A 295 -9.53 -8.73 7.73
CA TRP A 295 -8.34 -8.07 8.23
C TRP A 295 -7.60 -7.30 7.14
N SER A 296 -7.31 -7.93 6.00
CA SER A 296 -6.58 -7.31 4.89
C SER A 296 -7.28 -6.04 4.39
N GLU A 297 -8.57 -6.12 4.09
CA GLU A 297 -9.32 -4.99 3.54
C GLU A 297 -9.54 -3.90 4.59
N GLY A 298 -10.04 -4.27 5.77
CA GLY A 298 -10.28 -3.31 6.85
C GLY A 298 -9.01 -2.63 7.34
N PHE A 299 -7.90 -3.36 7.47
CA PHE A 299 -6.61 -2.76 7.84
C PHE A 299 -6.13 -1.74 6.80
N CYS A 300 -6.28 -2.04 5.50
CA CYS A 300 -5.85 -1.14 4.44
C CYS A 300 -6.71 0.13 4.37
N THR A 301 -8.03 0.01 4.54
CA THR A 301 -8.91 1.19 4.63
C THR A 301 -8.59 2.02 5.87
N GLY A 302 -8.47 1.40 7.05
CA GLY A 302 -8.11 2.09 8.29
C GLY A 302 -6.75 2.77 8.20
N LEU A 303 -5.76 2.09 7.64
CA LEU A 303 -4.42 2.62 7.41
C LEU A 303 -4.43 3.84 6.45
N SER A 304 -5.33 3.85 5.46
CA SER A 304 -5.49 5.00 4.57
C SER A 304 -5.87 6.27 5.33
N ALA A 305 -6.81 6.18 6.28
CA ALA A 305 -7.20 7.29 7.15
C ALA A 305 -6.07 7.68 8.11
N ILE A 306 -5.33 6.72 8.67
CA ILE A 306 -4.16 7.00 9.53
C ILE A 306 -3.07 7.80 8.80
N ILE A 307 -2.82 7.46 7.54
CA ILE A 307 -1.81 8.09 6.70
C ILE A 307 -2.24 9.50 6.27
N LEU A 308 -3.53 9.67 5.97
CA LEU A 308 -4.10 10.91 5.43
C LEU A 308 -4.70 11.85 6.50
N ASP A 309 -4.72 11.43 7.77
CA ASP A 309 -5.12 12.21 8.95
C ASP A 309 -4.62 13.68 8.87
N PRO A 310 -5.51 14.68 8.97
CA PRO A 310 -6.89 14.61 9.46
C PRO A 310 -7.97 14.33 8.42
N ASP A 311 -7.61 13.92 7.20
CA ASP A 311 -8.60 13.45 6.22
C ASP A 311 -8.92 11.97 6.47
N THR A 312 -10.07 11.72 7.09
CA THR A 312 -10.57 10.38 7.44
C THR A 312 -11.64 9.88 6.47
N THR A 313 -12.02 10.69 5.48
CA THR A 313 -13.12 10.35 4.58
C THR A 313 -12.60 9.61 3.36
N TYR A 314 -12.76 8.28 3.39
CA TYR A 314 -12.52 7.40 2.27
C TYR A 314 -13.44 7.78 1.10
N THR A 315 -12.87 8.04 -0.07
CA THR A 315 -13.58 8.55 -1.25
C THR A 315 -13.13 7.84 -2.51
N ASP A 316 -14.10 7.63 -3.40
CA ASP A 316 -13.93 6.99 -4.72
C ASP A 316 -14.81 7.75 -5.72
N SER A 317 -14.23 8.18 -6.83
CA SER A 317 -14.89 8.94 -7.87
C SER A 317 -15.10 8.14 -9.17
N SER A 318 -16.33 8.16 -9.67
CA SER A 318 -16.72 7.35 -10.81
C SER A 318 -17.77 8.00 -11.72
N GLY A 319 -18.08 7.29 -12.80
CA GLY A 319 -19.14 7.62 -13.75
C GLY A 319 -18.86 8.80 -14.68
N PRO A 320 -19.86 9.18 -15.51
CA PRO A 320 -19.72 10.24 -16.51
C PRO A 320 -19.32 11.57 -15.89
N GLY A 321 -18.21 12.15 -16.36
CA GLY A 321 -17.63 13.38 -15.83
C GLY A 321 -17.13 13.30 -14.40
N GLN A 322 -16.89 12.09 -13.87
CA GLN A 322 -16.50 11.83 -12.48
C GLN A 322 -17.52 12.45 -11.51
N ALA A 323 -18.80 12.39 -11.88
CA ALA A 323 -19.92 13.07 -11.24
C ALA A 323 -20.75 12.16 -10.32
N SER A 324 -20.19 11.00 -9.95
CA SER A 324 -20.74 9.99 -9.05
C SER A 324 -19.58 9.41 -8.21
N GLY A 325 -19.91 8.66 -7.17
CA GLY A 325 -18.91 8.06 -6.30
C GLY A 325 -19.54 7.63 -4.99
N PHE A 326 -18.72 7.47 -3.96
CA PHE A 326 -19.16 7.38 -2.58
C PHE A 326 -18.15 8.04 -1.63
N ALA A 327 -18.60 8.30 -0.41
CA ALA A 327 -17.75 8.74 0.69
C ALA A 327 -18.11 7.97 1.96
N ASN A 328 -17.10 7.53 2.71
CA ASN A 328 -17.26 6.90 4.02
C ASN A 328 -16.25 7.50 4.99
N ASP A 329 -16.73 8.05 6.10
CA ASP A 329 -15.84 8.59 7.14
C ASP A 329 -15.42 7.44 8.06
N VAL A 330 -14.15 7.05 7.99
CA VAL A 330 -13.57 5.91 8.74
C VAL A 330 -13.66 6.14 10.25
N GLU A 331 -13.61 7.40 10.69
CA GLU A 331 -13.74 7.80 12.10
C GLU A 331 -15.19 7.72 12.59
N VAL A 332 -16.18 7.64 11.69
CA VAL A 332 -17.58 7.44 12.09
C VAL A 332 -17.79 5.97 12.40
N ASN A 333 -17.62 5.65 13.68
CA ASN A 333 -17.83 4.33 14.23
C ASN A 333 -19.27 3.82 14.00
N ASN A 334 -19.45 3.04 12.93
CA ASN A 334 -20.73 2.68 12.32
C ASN A 334 -21.50 1.55 13.05
N ASN A 335 -21.28 1.35 14.35
CA ASN A 335 -21.84 0.23 15.13
C ASN A 335 -23.38 0.10 15.12
N ASN A 336 -24.11 1.15 14.74
CA ASN A 336 -25.57 1.18 14.65
C ASN A 336 -26.12 1.13 13.21
N VAL A 337 -25.25 1.22 12.21
CA VAL A 337 -25.61 1.31 10.78
C VAL A 337 -25.08 0.10 10.02
N GLU A 338 -23.97 -0.48 10.47
CA GLU A 338 -23.42 -1.69 9.91
C GLU A 338 -24.37 -2.88 10.09
N THR A 339 -24.56 -3.64 9.02
CA THR A 339 -25.54 -4.74 9.01
C THR A 339 -25.05 -5.94 9.80
N ASN A 340 -23.74 -6.25 9.72
CA ASN A 340 -23.13 -7.44 10.30
C ASN A 340 -21.77 -7.10 10.96
N PRO A 341 -21.72 -6.25 12.01
CA PRO A 341 -20.45 -5.89 12.62
C PRO A 341 -19.77 -7.10 13.29
N GLY A 342 -18.44 -7.14 13.26
CA GLY A 342 -17.67 -8.20 13.89
C GLY A 342 -16.25 -8.37 13.35
N TRP A 343 -15.52 -9.36 13.89
CA TRP A 343 -14.15 -9.69 13.51
C TRP A 343 -13.99 -10.26 12.08
N PHE A 344 -15.11 -10.46 11.39
CA PHE A 344 -15.24 -10.94 10.01
C PHE A 344 -15.75 -9.85 9.06
N SER A 345 -15.81 -8.59 9.51
CA SER A 345 -16.23 -7.47 8.67
C SER A 345 -15.08 -6.49 8.45
N GLU A 346 -14.77 -6.21 7.18
CA GLU A 346 -13.83 -5.16 6.80
C GLU A 346 -14.24 -3.78 7.35
N THR A 347 -15.54 -3.45 7.35
CA THR A 347 -16.06 -2.15 7.82
C THR A 347 -15.95 -2.00 9.35
N THR A 348 -16.04 -3.10 10.10
CA THR A 348 -15.74 -3.04 11.55
C THR A 348 -14.24 -2.86 11.79
N ILE A 349 -13.40 -3.54 11.00
CA ILE A 349 -11.95 -3.52 11.21
C ILE A 349 -11.33 -2.17 10.82
N GLU A 350 -11.82 -1.51 9.77
CA GLU A 350 -11.30 -0.20 9.36
C GLU A 350 -11.43 0.87 10.45
N GLY A 351 -12.61 1.00 11.06
CA GLY A 351 -12.86 1.95 12.15
C GLY A 351 -12.05 1.59 13.40
N LEU A 352 -12.06 0.30 13.76
CA LEU A 352 -11.28 -0.20 14.90
C LEU A 352 -9.78 0.08 14.75
N VAL A 353 -9.20 -0.12 13.55
CA VAL A 353 -7.78 0.17 13.30
C VAL A 353 -7.48 1.66 13.47
N TYR A 354 -8.40 2.53 13.05
CA TYR A 354 -8.28 3.97 13.24
C TYR A 354 -8.42 4.38 14.72
N ASP A 355 -9.41 3.86 15.45
CA ASP A 355 -9.58 4.09 16.91
C ASP A 355 -8.34 3.67 17.71
N LEU A 356 -7.66 2.58 17.31
CA LEU A 356 -6.42 2.17 17.98
C LEU A 356 -5.27 3.16 17.74
N TYR A 357 -5.28 3.86 16.61
CA TYR A 357 -4.27 4.83 16.23
C TYR A 357 -4.47 6.18 16.91
N ASP A 358 -5.69 6.69 16.88
CA ASP A 358 -5.99 8.12 17.06
C ASP A 358 -5.96 8.54 18.55
N GLY A 359 -6.48 9.71 18.89
CA GLY A 359 -6.40 10.21 20.26
C GLY A 359 -7.66 9.85 21.05
N ALA A 360 -7.57 9.79 22.38
CA ALA A 360 -8.72 9.59 23.28
C ALA A 360 -9.82 10.67 23.13
N ASN A 361 -10.62 10.55 22.08
CA ASN A 361 -11.59 11.54 21.62
C ASN A 361 -13.03 11.06 21.89
N GLU A 362 -13.21 9.77 22.14
CA GLU A 362 -14.49 9.12 22.39
C GLU A 362 -14.56 8.48 23.80
N PRO A 363 -15.75 8.24 24.37
CA PRO A 363 -15.86 7.67 25.71
C PRO A 363 -15.40 6.20 25.83
N PHE A 364 -15.37 5.47 24.71
CA PHE A 364 -14.98 4.05 24.67
C PHE A 364 -13.54 3.86 24.18
N ASP A 365 -13.03 4.80 23.37
CA ASP A 365 -11.63 4.83 22.97
C ASP A 365 -10.79 5.75 23.88
N GLN A 366 -9.80 5.14 24.53
CA GLN A 366 -8.76 5.85 25.29
C GLN A 366 -7.36 5.46 24.80
N VAL A 367 -7.30 4.73 23.68
CA VAL A 367 -6.08 4.25 23.05
C VAL A 367 -5.47 5.40 22.26
N SER A 368 -4.14 5.39 22.12
CA SER A 368 -3.42 6.30 21.25
C SER A 368 -2.03 5.78 21.01
N VAL A 369 -1.96 4.67 20.26
CA VAL A 369 -0.67 4.01 20.03
C VAL A 369 0.14 4.71 18.95
N GLY A 370 -0.52 5.56 18.15
CA GLY A 370 0.07 6.25 17.00
C GLY A 370 0.64 5.29 15.96
N ILE A 371 1.22 5.84 14.90
CA ILE A 371 1.77 5.03 13.79
C ILE A 371 2.86 4.07 14.26
N LYS A 372 3.68 4.50 15.23
CA LYS A 372 4.72 3.64 15.80
C LYS A 372 4.12 2.39 16.43
N GLY A 373 3.04 2.51 17.20
CA GLY A 373 2.41 1.37 17.85
C GLY A 373 1.70 0.43 16.87
N ILE A 374 1.03 0.98 15.84
CA ILE A 374 0.45 0.20 14.75
C ILE A 374 1.54 -0.59 14.02
N TYR A 375 2.64 0.07 13.65
CA TYR A 375 3.77 -0.57 13.00
C TYR A 375 4.42 -1.65 13.88
N GLU A 376 4.67 -1.38 15.17
CA GLU A 376 5.26 -2.38 16.08
C GLU A 376 4.35 -3.61 16.25
N ALA A 377 3.03 -3.42 16.32
CA ALA A 377 2.07 -4.53 16.38
C ALA A 377 2.07 -5.36 15.09
N HIS A 378 2.10 -4.70 13.93
CA HIS A 378 2.19 -5.32 12.61
C HIS A 378 3.48 -6.16 12.46
N GLN A 379 4.63 -5.63 12.91
CA GLN A 379 5.89 -6.37 12.92
C GLN A 379 5.88 -7.59 13.85
N SER A 380 5.21 -7.49 15.01
CA SER A 380 5.03 -8.62 15.92
C SER A 380 4.09 -9.68 15.32
N GLN A 381 2.99 -9.26 14.69
CA GLN A 381 1.99 -10.10 14.03
C GLN A 381 2.62 -10.98 12.94
N LYS A 382 3.54 -10.43 12.13
CA LYS A 382 4.26 -11.13 11.06
C LYS A 382 4.90 -12.47 11.50
N THR A 383 5.26 -12.60 12.79
CA THR A 383 5.97 -13.78 13.32
C THR A 383 5.06 -14.76 14.07
N LYS A 384 3.76 -14.47 14.18
CA LYS A 384 2.78 -15.30 14.88
C LYS A 384 2.54 -16.62 14.18
N ALA A 385 2.17 -17.65 14.94
CA ALA A 385 1.89 -18.97 14.37
C ALA A 385 0.50 -19.04 13.70
N SER A 386 -0.48 -18.28 14.23
CA SER A 386 -1.79 -18.13 13.61
C SER A 386 -1.72 -17.31 12.32
N PHE A 387 -2.80 -17.26 11.53
CA PHE A 387 -2.89 -16.37 10.38
C PHE A 387 -3.02 -14.91 10.80
N THR A 388 -2.61 -14.00 9.91
CA THR A 388 -2.84 -12.55 10.05
C THR A 388 -4.31 -12.24 9.95
N THR A 389 -4.86 -11.91 11.10
CA THR A 389 -6.26 -11.57 11.38
C THR A 389 -6.30 -10.49 12.45
N LEU A 390 -7.47 -9.89 12.68
CA LEU A 390 -7.68 -8.96 13.80
C LEU A 390 -7.16 -9.52 15.14
N PHE A 391 -7.40 -10.80 15.42
CA PHE A 391 -6.97 -11.46 16.65
C PHE A 391 -5.44 -11.42 16.85
N SER A 392 -4.70 -11.84 15.84
CA SER A 392 -3.23 -11.85 15.87
C SER A 392 -2.63 -10.43 15.97
N PHE A 393 -3.28 -9.42 15.36
CA PHE A 393 -2.86 -8.04 15.45
C PHE A 393 -3.09 -7.47 16.85
N VAL A 394 -4.30 -7.58 17.38
CA VAL A 394 -4.65 -7.05 18.71
C VAL A 394 -3.86 -7.76 19.82
N ALA A 395 -3.65 -9.08 19.72
CA ALA A 395 -2.76 -9.80 20.63
C ALA A 395 -1.34 -9.20 20.62
N SER A 396 -0.80 -8.96 19.43
CA SER A 396 0.52 -8.33 19.25
C SER A 396 0.56 -6.88 19.78
N LEU A 397 -0.50 -6.10 19.57
CA LEU A 397 -0.62 -4.74 20.06
C LEU A 397 -0.61 -4.69 21.59
N LYS A 398 -1.34 -5.60 22.25
CA LYS A 398 -1.37 -5.71 23.72
C LYS A 398 -0.06 -6.21 24.30
N GLU A 399 0.63 -7.13 23.62
CA GLU A 399 1.98 -7.55 24.01
C GLU A 399 2.98 -6.38 23.98
N ASN A 400 2.88 -5.52 22.96
CA ASN A 400 3.72 -4.34 22.81
C ASN A 400 3.30 -3.19 23.76
N ASN A 401 2.03 -3.13 24.16
CA ASN A 401 1.44 -2.07 24.98
C ASN A 401 0.65 -2.61 26.18
N PRO A 402 1.25 -3.37 27.11
CA PRO A 402 0.53 -4.05 28.19
C PRO A 402 -0.23 -3.10 29.12
N GLN A 403 0.20 -1.84 29.23
CA GLN A 403 -0.48 -0.80 30.00
C GLN A 403 -1.81 -0.34 29.37
N ALA A 404 -1.96 -0.47 28.04
CA ALA A 404 -3.15 -0.07 27.30
C ALA A 404 -4.10 -1.25 27.06
N ALA A 405 -3.76 -2.47 27.50
CA ALA A 405 -4.51 -3.69 27.21
C ALA A 405 -6.01 -3.58 27.57
N ALA A 406 -6.35 -2.97 28.70
CA ALA A 406 -7.75 -2.80 29.11
C ALA A 406 -8.50 -1.78 28.26
N ASP A 407 -7.81 -0.74 27.78
CA ASP A 407 -8.40 0.29 26.90
C ASP A 407 -8.57 -0.29 25.48
N ILE A 408 -7.61 -1.09 25.01
CA ILE A 408 -7.71 -1.85 23.75
C ILE A 408 -8.90 -2.83 23.80
N ASP A 409 -9.09 -3.54 24.91
CA ASP A 409 -10.26 -4.42 25.08
C ASP A 409 -11.58 -3.63 25.09
N ALA A 410 -11.59 -2.38 25.54
CA ALA A 410 -12.75 -1.50 25.50
C ALA A 410 -13.10 -1.08 24.06
N VAL A 411 -12.09 -0.78 23.23
CA VAL A 411 -12.25 -0.49 21.80
C VAL A 411 -12.79 -1.71 21.05
N THR A 412 -12.17 -2.89 21.20
CA THR A 412 -12.65 -4.09 20.49
C THR A 412 -14.08 -4.45 20.88
N SER A 413 -14.40 -4.40 22.17
CA SER A 413 -15.74 -4.77 22.67
C SER A 413 -16.85 -3.74 22.42
N PHE A 414 -16.50 -2.54 21.91
CA PHE A 414 -17.49 -1.53 21.52
C PHE A 414 -18.42 -2.01 20.40
N TYR A 415 -17.92 -2.85 19.49
CA TYR A 415 -18.65 -3.39 18.33
C TYR A 415 -19.63 -4.52 18.68
N ASN A 416 -19.95 -4.74 19.96
CA ASN A 416 -20.87 -5.79 20.42
C ASN A 416 -22.35 -5.44 20.13
N ALA A 417 -22.84 -5.88 18.98
CA ALA A 417 -24.21 -5.58 18.52
C ALA A 417 -25.24 -6.64 18.94
N SER A 418 -24.88 -7.92 18.96
CA SER A 418 -25.78 -9.03 19.32
C SER A 418 -24.99 -10.27 19.75
N ALA A 419 -25.68 -11.38 20.04
CA ALA A 419 -25.00 -12.64 20.37
C ALA A 419 -24.17 -13.23 19.20
N ASP A 420 -24.51 -12.92 17.95
CA ASP A 420 -23.83 -13.45 16.76
C ASP A 420 -22.89 -12.43 16.11
N PHE A 421 -23.08 -11.13 16.38
CA PHE A 421 -22.41 -10.02 15.69
C PHE A 421 -21.72 -9.12 16.70
N GLY A 422 -20.39 -9.10 16.66
CA GLY A 422 -19.55 -8.32 17.55
C GLY A 422 -18.14 -8.90 17.68
N ILE A 423 -17.41 -8.38 18.66
CA ILE A 423 -16.05 -8.79 18.99
C ILE A 423 -15.96 -8.85 20.52
N ASP A 424 -15.51 -9.98 21.06
CA ASP A 424 -15.17 -10.08 22.48
C ASP A 424 -13.76 -9.51 22.76
N PRO A 425 -13.42 -9.19 24.02
CA PRO A 425 -12.03 -8.88 24.37
C PRO A 425 -11.06 -9.97 23.88
N ILE A 426 -10.13 -9.59 23.00
CA ILE A 426 -9.27 -10.54 22.28
C ILE A 426 -8.17 -11.06 23.20
N GLU A 427 -8.31 -12.27 23.76
CA GLU A 427 -7.34 -12.78 24.73
C GLU A 427 -5.98 -13.11 24.11
N ASP A 428 -5.98 -13.69 22.90
CA ASP A 428 -4.80 -14.16 22.20
C ASP A 428 -4.97 -14.17 20.68
N GLU A 429 -3.91 -14.58 19.98
CA GLU A 429 -3.86 -14.68 18.52
C GLU A 429 -4.79 -15.74 17.90
N TRP A 430 -5.44 -16.56 18.75
CA TRP A 430 -6.28 -17.70 18.35
C TRP A 430 -7.78 -17.40 18.47
N GLY A 431 -8.15 -16.19 18.92
CA GLY A 431 -9.54 -15.83 19.19
C GLY A 431 -10.13 -16.66 20.33
N THR A 432 -9.31 -17.05 21.32
CA THR A 432 -9.77 -17.81 22.48
C THR A 432 -10.92 -17.07 23.18
N ASN A 433 -11.98 -17.81 23.51
CA ASN A 433 -13.21 -17.31 24.15
C ASN A 433 -14.10 -16.36 23.34
N GLU A 434 -13.83 -16.14 22.04
CA GLU A 434 -14.75 -15.42 21.16
C GLU A 434 -16.12 -16.13 21.08
N THR A 435 -17.20 -15.36 21.18
CA THR A 435 -18.58 -15.86 21.23
C THR A 435 -19.45 -15.43 20.05
N HIS A 436 -19.01 -14.46 19.24
CA HIS A 436 -19.75 -13.96 18.09
C HIS A 436 -19.43 -14.80 16.84
N ALA A 437 -20.42 -15.55 16.37
CA ALA A 437 -20.22 -16.55 15.32
C ALA A 437 -20.47 -16.06 13.88
N GLY A 438 -20.87 -14.80 13.68
CA GLY A 438 -21.26 -14.27 12.37
C GLY A 438 -22.47 -14.98 11.78
N GLY A 439 -23.41 -15.40 12.63
CA GLY A 439 -24.58 -16.21 12.21
C GLY A 439 -24.24 -17.65 11.81
N PHE A 440 -22.98 -18.07 11.93
CA PHE A 440 -22.52 -19.41 11.58
C PHE A 440 -21.76 -20.07 12.75
N PRO A 441 -22.42 -20.87 13.60
CA PRO A 441 -21.79 -21.47 14.78
C PRO A 441 -20.54 -22.31 14.51
N GLY A 442 -20.37 -22.83 13.29
CA GLY A 442 -19.18 -23.59 12.88
C GLY A 442 -17.90 -22.75 12.83
N SER A 443 -18.01 -21.42 12.77
CA SER A 443 -16.87 -20.49 12.84
C SER A 443 -16.20 -20.50 14.22
N LEU A 444 -16.89 -20.98 15.26
CA LEU A 444 -16.37 -21.04 16.62
C LEU A 444 -16.04 -22.47 17.09
N PRO A 445 -15.02 -22.66 17.94
CA PRO A 445 -13.93 -21.71 18.21
C PRO A 445 -13.22 -21.30 16.91
N VAL A 446 -12.70 -20.05 16.86
CA VAL A 446 -12.05 -19.45 15.68
C VAL A 446 -10.96 -20.38 15.14
N TYR A 447 -10.10 -20.87 16.05
CA TYR A 447 -9.20 -21.99 15.79
C TYR A 447 -9.59 -23.18 16.68
N LYS A 448 -9.91 -24.31 16.05
CA LYS A 448 -10.18 -25.58 16.73
C LYS A 448 -8.86 -26.24 17.14
N GLU A 449 -8.86 -26.99 18.23
CA GLU A 449 -7.68 -27.76 18.63
C GLU A 449 -7.63 -29.09 17.85
N GLY A 450 -6.62 -29.25 16.99
CA GLY A 450 -6.37 -30.45 16.22
C GLY A 450 -5.33 -31.34 16.89
N VAL A 451 -5.76 -32.49 17.38
CA VAL A 451 -4.95 -33.46 18.12
C VAL A 451 -4.70 -34.67 17.23
N VAL A 452 -3.44 -35.10 17.12
CA VAL A 452 -3.09 -36.29 16.36
C VAL A 452 -3.70 -37.53 17.00
N GLY A 453 -4.42 -38.32 16.21
CA GLY A 453 -5.17 -39.50 16.62
C GLY A 453 -6.69 -39.28 16.71
N ASP A 454 -7.15 -38.04 16.61
CA ASP A 454 -8.57 -37.68 16.70
C ASP A 454 -9.21 -37.45 15.32
N SER A 455 -10.54 -37.51 15.31
CA SER A 455 -11.38 -37.16 14.16
C SER A 455 -12.42 -36.11 14.57
N TYR A 456 -12.73 -35.23 13.64
CA TYR A 456 -13.59 -34.06 13.82
C TYR A 456 -14.62 -34.02 12.69
N THR A 457 -15.81 -33.49 12.97
CA THR A 457 -16.77 -33.11 11.94
C THR A 457 -16.90 -31.61 11.98
N VAL A 458 -16.68 -30.95 10.83
CA VAL A 458 -16.85 -29.50 10.69
C VAL A 458 -17.99 -29.21 9.75
N ASP A 459 -18.84 -28.27 10.12
CA ASP A 459 -19.92 -27.79 9.25
C ASP A 459 -19.39 -26.68 8.34
N MET A 460 -20.04 -26.50 7.19
CA MET A 460 -19.83 -25.44 6.20
C MET A 460 -21.17 -25.09 5.54
N THR A 461 -21.27 -23.91 4.92
CA THR A 461 -22.45 -23.46 4.15
C THR A 461 -22.11 -23.38 2.67
N GLY A 462 -22.87 -24.07 1.81
CA GLY A 462 -22.72 -23.96 0.36
C GLY A 462 -23.51 -22.79 -0.24
N ASP A 463 -23.23 -22.47 -1.50
CA ASP A 463 -23.65 -21.26 -2.25
C ASP A 463 -23.01 -19.96 -1.73
N ASP A 464 -22.17 -20.06 -0.70
CA ASP A 464 -21.29 -18.99 -0.28
C ASP A 464 -19.96 -19.06 -1.06
N GLU A 465 -19.39 -17.89 -1.35
CA GLU A 465 -18.08 -17.81 -1.97
C GLU A 465 -17.00 -18.36 -1.03
N SER A 466 -15.96 -18.96 -1.60
CA SER A 466 -14.91 -19.66 -0.83
C SER A 466 -14.11 -18.75 0.11
N ASN A 467 -14.29 -17.44 0.06
CA ASN A 467 -13.71 -16.42 0.93
C ASN A 467 -14.69 -15.89 2.00
N ARG A 468 -15.82 -16.56 2.22
CA ARG A 468 -16.75 -16.26 3.31
C ARG A 468 -16.41 -17.05 4.56
N LEU A 469 -16.82 -16.52 5.72
CA LEU A 469 -16.56 -17.14 7.02
C LEU A 469 -17.09 -18.58 7.10
N SER A 470 -18.26 -18.81 6.51
CA SER A 470 -18.99 -20.08 6.52
C SER A 470 -18.36 -21.18 5.65
N GLN A 471 -17.33 -20.86 4.86
CA GLN A 471 -16.60 -21.80 4.00
C GLN A 471 -15.20 -22.11 4.54
N ASN A 472 -14.77 -21.51 5.66
CA ASN A 472 -13.40 -21.64 6.15
C ASN A 472 -13.39 -22.08 7.62
N VAL A 473 -12.71 -23.19 7.90
CA VAL A 473 -12.53 -23.71 9.26
C VAL A 473 -11.05 -23.97 9.54
N TYR A 474 -10.58 -23.53 10.71
CA TYR A 474 -9.18 -23.61 11.10
C TYR A 474 -8.95 -24.56 12.27
N PHE A 475 -7.86 -25.32 12.20
CA PHE A 475 -7.31 -26.05 13.34
C PHE A 475 -5.90 -25.58 13.64
N ARG A 476 -5.57 -25.42 14.92
CA ARG A 476 -4.18 -25.35 15.40
C ARG A 476 -3.73 -26.75 15.80
N MET A 477 -2.56 -27.17 15.31
CA MET A 477 -1.99 -28.50 15.55
C MET A 477 -0.55 -28.34 16.05
N GLU A 478 -0.20 -28.97 17.16
CA GLU A 478 1.18 -29.01 17.64
C GLU A 478 1.89 -30.24 17.05
N GLY A 479 3.01 -30.02 16.36
CA GLY A 479 3.85 -31.09 15.86
C GLY A 479 4.55 -31.84 16.99
N ASP A 480 4.76 -33.13 16.80
CA ASP A 480 5.42 -34.02 17.77
C ASP A 480 6.74 -34.59 17.26
N GLY A 481 7.18 -34.18 16.06
CA GLY A 481 8.40 -34.66 15.42
C GLY A 481 8.20 -35.89 14.52
N MET A 482 6.97 -36.40 14.40
CA MET A 482 6.61 -37.48 13.48
C MET A 482 5.82 -36.94 12.28
N PRO A 483 5.77 -37.66 11.15
CA PRO A 483 4.88 -37.32 10.06
C PRO A 483 3.42 -37.27 10.54
N ILE A 484 2.68 -36.26 10.10
CA ILE A 484 1.25 -36.11 10.35
C ILE A 484 0.53 -36.25 9.01
N THR A 485 -0.49 -37.09 8.98
CA THR A 485 -1.41 -37.26 7.85
C THR A 485 -2.77 -36.69 8.23
N VAL A 486 -3.29 -35.79 7.40
CA VAL A 486 -4.65 -35.26 7.53
C VAL A 486 -5.47 -35.76 6.35
N THR A 487 -6.66 -36.27 6.62
CA THR A 487 -7.63 -36.67 5.60
C THR A 487 -8.96 -35.98 5.81
N SER A 488 -9.67 -35.68 4.72
CA SER A 488 -11.07 -35.25 4.74
C SER A 488 -11.96 -36.28 4.03
N THR A 489 -13.21 -36.37 4.48
CA THR A 489 -14.31 -37.00 3.75
C THR A 489 -15.53 -36.08 3.81
N SER A 490 -16.00 -35.61 2.66
CA SER A 490 -17.15 -34.72 2.56
C SER A 490 -18.04 -35.09 1.36
N PRO A 491 -19.38 -34.88 1.44
CA PRO A 491 -20.24 -35.01 0.27
C PRO A 491 -20.04 -33.87 -0.76
N SER A 492 -19.20 -32.87 -0.48
CA SER A 492 -18.96 -31.70 -1.32
C SER A 492 -17.47 -31.38 -1.43
N ASN A 493 -17.09 -30.55 -2.40
CA ASN A 493 -15.70 -30.16 -2.56
C ASN A 493 -15.17 -29.40 -1.33
N VAL A 494 -14.07 -29.90 -0.78
CA VAL A 494 -13.35 -29.34 0.36
C VAL A 494 -11.87 -29.52 0.09
N ASP A 495 -11.09 -28.46 0.28
CA ASP A 495 -9.64 -28.46 0.17
C ASP A 495 -9.00 -28.49 1.56
N LEU A 496 -7.83 -29.12 1.66
CA LEU A 496 -7.00 -29.12 2.86
C LEU A 496 -5.68 -28.43 2.58
N ALA A 497 -5.26 -27.52 3.46
CA ALA A 497 -3.94 -26.90 3.40
C ALA A 497 -3.34 -26.71 4.79
N VAL A 498 -2.08 -27.09 4.96
CA VAL A 498 -1.32 -26.94 6.20
C VAL A 498 -0.30 -25.84 6.05
N TYR A 499 -0.25 -24.95 7.04
CA TYR A 499 0.62 -23.79 7.08
C TYR A 499 1.48 -23.81 8.34
N ASN A 500 2.68 -23.25 8.23
CA ASN A 500 3.55 -22.91 9.35
C ASN A 500 3.78 -21.40 9.32
N ALA A 501 3.20 -20.66 10.28
CA ALA A 501 3.28 -19.21 10.35
C ALA A 501 2.98 -18.53 8.99
N GLY A 502 1.85 -18.89 8.37
CA GLY A 502 1.41 -18.37 7.07
C GLY A 502 2.07 -19.00 5.84
N VAL A 503 3.17 -19.73 6.00
CA VAL A 503 3.85 -20.40 4.88
C VAL A 503 3.21 -21.75 4.61
N LEU A 504 2.74 -21.96 3.37
CA LEU A 504 2.17 -23.24 2.94
C LEU A 504 3.22 -24.36 3.05
N VAL A 505 2.89 -25.41 3.82
CA VAL A 505 3.70 -26.62 3.99
C VAL A 505 3.29 -27.67 2.97
N THR A 506 1.99 -27.93 2.86
CA THR A 506 1.40 -28.87 1.90
C THR A 506 -0.10 -28.60 1.75
N SER A 507 -0.68 -28.94 0.60
CA SER A 507 -2.13 -28.96 0.39
C SER A 507 -2.57 -30.18 -0.41
N ASP A 508 -3.87 -30.47 -0.38
CA ASP A 508 -4.57 -31.35 -1.30
C ASP A 508 -5.94 -30.73 -1.63
N GLU A 509 -6.19 -30.55 -2.93
CA GLU A 509 -7.23 -29.66 -3.50
C GLU A 509 -8.02 -30.39 -4.61
N ASN A 510 -8.35 -31.67 -4.38
CA ASN A 510 -9.13 -32.44 -5.34
C ASN A 510 -10.62 -32.05 -5.27
N PRO A 511 -11.33 -32.02 -6.40
CA PRO A 511 -12.73 -31.58 -6.44
C PRO A 511 -13.74 -32.59 -5.83
N SER A 512 -13.27 -33.61 -5.10
CA SER A 512 -14.11 -34.70 -4.56
C SER A 512 -14.55 -34.49 -3.11
N GLY A 513 -13.83 -33.68 -2.33
CA GLY A 513 -14.01 -33.62 -0.88
C GLY A 513 -13.39 -34.82 -0.14
N GLU A 514 -12.48 -35.53 -0.79
CA GLU A 514 -11.76 -36.69 -0.25
C GLU A 514 -10.28 -36.38 -0.41
N GLU A 515 -9.75 -35.59 0.52
CA GLU A 515 -8.39 -35.09 0.47
C GLU A 515 -7.50 -35.86 1.44
N SER A 516 -6.22 -35.99 1.10
CA SER A 516 -5.21 -36.61 1.94
C SER A 516 -3.84 -35.96 1.73
N LEU A 517 -3.35 -35.28 2.75
CA LEU A 517 -2.01 -34.71 2.79
C LEU A 517 -1.19 -35.32 3.92
N THR A 518 0.13 -35.35 3.73
CA THR A 518 1.09 -35.78 4.76
C THR A 518 2.28 -34.83 4.76
N PHE A 519 2.74 -34.44 5.96
CA PHE A 519 3.93 -33.60 6.12
C PHE A 519 4.75 -34.05 7.33
N ASP A 520 6.07 -33.82 7.28
CA ASP A 520 6.96 -34.04 8.42
C ASP A 520 6.79 -32.89 9.42
N SER A 521 6.27 -33.19 10.62
CA SER A 521 6.09 -32.18 11.67
C SER A 521 7.36 -32.00 12.51
N GLU A 522 7.57 -30.79 13.02
CA GLU A 522 8.60 -30.49 13.99
C GLU A 522 8.01 -30.45 15.41
N ALA A 523 8.70 -31.06 16.37
CA ALA A 523 8.24 -31.14 17.75
C ALA A 523 8.11 -29.75 18.40
N GLY A 524 6.91 -29.41 18.88
CA GLY A 524 6.59 -28.12 19.51
C GLY A 524 6.31 -26.98 18.53
N THR A 525 6.36 -27.22 17.22
CA THR A 525 5.97 -26.24 16.21
C THR A 525 4.45 -26.28 16.04
N ILE A 526 3.80 -25.11 16.04
CA ILE A 526 2.36 -25.00 15.79
C ILE A 526 2.12 -24.82 14.30
N TYR A 527 1.29 -25.69 13.73
CA TYR A 527 0.80 -25.64 12.37
C TYR A 527 -0.67 -25.23 12.35
N VAL A 528 -1.09 -24.54 11.30
CA VAL A 528 -2.49 -24.26 11.03
C VAL A 528 -2.98 -25.12 9.88
N LEU A 529 -3.99 -25.95 10.13
CA LEU A 529 -4.76 -26.61 9.07
C LEU A 529 -5.94 -25.73 8.70
N SER A 530 -6.03 -25.35 7.42
CA SER A 530 -7.20 -24.76 6.81
C SER A 530 -8.00 -25.85 6.10
N VAL A 531 -9.30 -25.88 6.39
CA VAL A 531 -10.30 -26.69 5.70
C VAL A 531 -11.21 -25.71 4.98
N ARG A 532 -11.20 -25.72 3.65
CA ARG A 532 -11.89 -24.72 2.82
C ARG A 532 -12.92 -25.36 1.92
N GLY A 533 -14.13 -24.79 1.91
CA GLY A 533 -15.27 -25.30 1.17
C GLY A 533 -15.53 -24.59 -0.16
N TYR A 534 -16.10 -25.32 -1.12
CA TYR A 534 -16.40 -24.84 -2.48
C TYR A 534 -17.78 -25.25 -2.99
N ASN A 535 -18.67 -25.72 -2.13
CA ASN A 535 -19.99 -26.14 -2.57
C ASN A 535 -20.80 -24.96 -3.11
N THR A 536 -21.27 -25.04 -4.35
CA THR A 536 -22.08 -23.98 -5.01
C THR A 536 -23.59 -24.22 -4.88
N MET A 537 -24.02 -25.11 -4.00
CA MET A 537 -25.44 -25.40 -3.74
C MET A 537 -25.87 -24.81 -2.40
N PRO A 538 -27.06 -24.18 -2.28
CA PRO A 538 -27.49 -23.47 -1.07
C PRO A 538 -27.93 -24.45 0.01
N MET A 539 -26.98 -25.14 0.59
CA MET A 539 -27.16 -26.16 1.61
C MET A 539 -25.98 -26.21 2.56
N SER A 540 -26.23 -26.47 3.83
CA SER A 540 -25.16 -26.85 4.76
C SER A 540 -24.64 -28.25 4.43
N TYR A 541 -23.34 -28.44 4.61
CA TYR A 541 -22.66 -29.72 4.45
C TYR A 541 -21.56 -29.84 5.50
N ALA A 542 -21.09 -31.07 5.73
CA ALA A 542 -20.07 -31.34 6.72
C ALA A 542 -18.84 -31.98 6.08
N ALA A 543 -17.68 -31.81 6.69
CA ALA A 543 -16.46 -32.54 6.36
C ALA A 543 -15.96 -33.27 7.60
N ASP A 544 -15.73 -34.57 7.47
CA ASP A 544 -15.09 -35.39 8.49
C ASP A 544 -13.58 -35.31 8.29
N ILE A 545 -12.87 -34.72 9.26
CA ILE A 545 -11.42 -34.51 9.25
C ILE A 545 -10.77 -35.50 10.21
N THR A 546 -9.76 -36.23 9.77
CA THR A 546 -8.97 -37.13 10.63
C THR A 546 -7.51 -36.71 10.62
N ILE A 547 -6.91 -36.56 11.80
CA ILE A 547 -5.50 -36.23 11.97
C ILE A 547 -4.81 -37.46 12.55
N SER A 548 -3.77 -37.97 11.90
CA SER A 548 -3.15 -39.25 12.25
C SER A 548 -1.64 -39.27 11.95
N HIS A 549 -0.97 -40.37 12.30
CA HIS A 549 0.41 -40.67 11.88
C HIS A 549 0.43 -41.65 10.72
#